data_AF-A0A1M6KD80-F1
#
_entry.id   AF-A0A1M6KD80-F1
#
_cell.length_a   1.000
_cell.length_b   1.000
_cell.length_c   1.000
_cell.angle_alpha   90.00
_cell.angle_beta   90.00
_cell.angle_gamma   90.00
#
_symmetry.space_group_name_H-M   'P 1'
#
loop_
_entity.id
_entity.type
_entity.pdbx_description
1 polymer ?
#
loop_
_entity_poly.entity_id
_entity_poly.type
_entity_poly.pdbx_seq_one_letter_code
_entity_poly.pdbx_strand_id
1 'polypeptide(L)'
;MLTFRNMREMTKDEINVFLREGKKIGCAVHTKEEQQELLEALSRSKETGFPQFVLVYEKDVLMGFLFIYGEEGHTWIIHNADEKTYEQEKEMLAYGRDLCKKLGSEKLAKCFQQQLEEVERMGKSHQEARIAWIEENNRKKKEN
;
A
#
# COMPACT_ATOMS: atom_id res chain seq x y z
N MET A 1 -2.97 11.69 10.97
CA MET A 1 -1.85 10.85 11.41
C MET A 1 -2.30 9.42 11.29
N LEU A 2 -1.60 8.68 10.44
CA LEU A 2 -1.89 7.29 10.14
C LEU A 2 -1.20 6.38 11.15
N THR A 3 -1.84 5.24 11.40
CA THR A 3 -1.24 4.15 12.19
C THR A 3 -0.98 2.98 11.26
N PHE A 4 0.21 2.40 11.37
CA PHE A 4 0.67 1.30 10.52
C PHE A 4 0.80 0.04 11.37
N ARG A 5 0.13 -1.03 10.97
CA ARG A 5 0.24 -2.34 11.63
C ARG A 5 0.70 -3.39 10.66
N ASN A 6 1.83 -4.01 10.94
CA ASN A 6 2.31 -5.10 10.12
C ASN A 6 1.61 -6.41 10.47
N MET A 7 1.02 -7.07 9.48
CA MET A 7 0.33 -8.34 9.69
C MET A 7 1.24 -9.45 10.22
N ARG A 8 2.56 -9.37 10.00
CA ARG A 8 3.50 -10.32 10.59
C ARG A 8 3.51 -10.29 12.13
N GLU A 9 3.16 -9.15 12.72
CA GLU A 9 3.13 -8.90 14.17
C GLU A 9 1.73 -9.16 14.76
N MET A 10 0.73 -9.39 13.91
CA MET A 10 -0.63 -9.66 14.32
C MET A 10 -0.82 -11.11 14.75
N THR A 11 -1.72 -11.31 15.69
CA THR A 11 -2.19 -12.63 16.11
C THR A 11 -2.99 -13.30 15.00
N LYS A 12 -3.15 -14.63 15.09
CA LYS A 12 -3.99 -15.38 14.14
C LYS A 12 -5.42 -14.86 14.09
N ASP A 13 -5.98 -14.48 15.24
CA ASP A 13 -7.36 -13.97 15.32
C ASP A 13 -7.49 -12.62 14.63
N GLU A 14 -6.52 -11.72 14.81
CA GLU A 14 -6.49 -10.42 14.12
C GLU A 14 -6.34 -10.59 12.61
N ILE A 15 -5.49 -11.52 12.15
CA ILE A 15 -5.36 -11.85 10.72
C ILE A 15 -6.68 -12.41 10.18
N ASN A 16 -7.35 -13.30 10.91
CA ASN A 16 -8.65 -13.85 10.53
C ASN A 16 -9.75 -12.79 10.46
N VAL A 17 -9.70 -11.77 11.33
CA VAL A 17 -10.59 -10.60 11.22
C VAL A 17 -10.30 -9.83 9.94
N PHE A 18 -9.02 -9.55 9.64
CA PHE A 18 -8.64 -8.91 8.39
C PHE A 18 -9.07 -9.70 7.15
N LEU A 19 -8.87 -11.02 7.10
CA LEU A 19 -9.25 -11.84 5.95
C LEU A 19 -10.77 -11.81 5.69
N ARG A 20 -11.59 -11.60 6.73
CA ARG A 20 -13.05 -11.42 6.60
C ARG A 20 -13.42 -10.01 6.12
N GLU A 21 -12.73 -9.00 6.64
CA GLU A 21 -13.08 -7.59 6.44
C GLU A 21 -12.34 -6.94 5.26
N GLY A 22 -11.23 -7.52 4.80
CA GLY A 22 -10.35 -6.99 3.77
C GLY A 22 -11.04 -6.81 2.41
N LYS A 23 -12.11 -7.58 2.16
CA LYS A 23 -12.98 -7.39 1.00
C LYS A 23 -13.62 -6.00 0.96
N LYS A 24 -13.92 -5.40 2.12
CA LYS A 24 -14.56 -4.07 2.21
C LYS A 24 -13.64 -2.95 1.75
N ILE A 25 -12.33 -3.17 1.79
CA ILE A 25 -11.31 -2.18 1.39
C ILE A 25 -10.66 -2.53 0.05
N GLY A 26 -11.31 -3.37 -0.76
CA GLY A 26 -10.81 -3.77 -2.08
C GLY A 26 -9.48 -4.54 -2.03
N CYS A 27 -9.19 -5.24 -0.93
CA CYS A 27 -8.07 -6.17 -0.88
C CYS A 27 -8.47 -7.47 -1.61
N ALA A 28 -7.66 -7.88 -2.59
CA ALA A 28 -7.97 -8.97 -3.53
C ALA A 28 -7.81 -10.39 -2.96
N VAL A 29 -7.81 -10.57 -1.63
CA VAL A 29 -7.65 -11.88 -0.99
C VAL A 29 -9.04 -12.54 -0.87
N HIS A 30 -9.58 -12.99 -2.00
CA HIS A 30 -10.99 -13.40 -2.11
C HIS A 30 -11.19 -14.92 -2.06
N THR A 31 -10.19 -15.67 -2.51
CA THR A 31 -10.24 -17.12 -2.60
C THR A 31 -9.53 -17.77 -1.41
N LYS A 32 -9.85 -19.05 -1.14
CA LYS A 32 -9.16 -19.79 -0.08
C LYS A 32 -7.68 -19.97 -0.42
N GLU A 33 -7.39 -20.09 -1.70
CA GLU A 33 -6.05 -20.22 -2.28
C GLU A 33 -5.23 -18.95 -2.03
N GLU A 34 -5.76 -17.76 -2.36
CA GLU A 34 -5.09 -16.47 -2.08
C GLU A 34 -4.89 -16.24 -0.58
N GLN A 35 -5.85 -16.66 0.26
CA GLN A 35 -5.70 -16.59 1.72
C GLN A 35 -4.55 -17.47 2.21
N GLN A 36 -4.46 -18.69 1.69
CA GLN A 36 -3.40 -19.63 2.04
C GLN A 36 -2.04 -19.10 1.58
N GLU A 37 -1.94 -18.59 0.36
CA GLU A 37 -0.72 -17.95 -0.16
C GLU A 37 -0.28 -16.76 0.69
N LEU A 38 -1.22 -15.92 1.13
CA LEU A 38 -0.93 -14.81 2.04
C LEU A 38 -0.40 -15.32 3.39
N LEU A 39 -1.01 -16.34 3.98
CA LEU A 39 -0.54 -16.90 5.26
C LEU A 39 0.87 -17.51 5.14
N GLU A 40 1.15 -18.21 4.05
CA GLU A 40 2.48 -18.76 3.75
C GLU A 40 3.51 -17.65 3.52
N ALA A 41 3.14 -16.59 2.79
CA ALA A 41 3.96 -15.41 2.60
C ALA A 41 4.26 -14.70 3.93
N LEU A 42 3.27 -14.53 4.81
CA LEU A 42 3.45 -13.96 6.15
C LEU A 42 4.35 -14.82 7.04
N SER A 43 4.25 -16.15 6.92
CA SER A 43 5.15 -17.07 7.63
C SER A 43 6.60 -16.89 7.17
N ARG A 44 6.85 -16.93 5.86
CA ARG A 44 8.19 -16.72 5.28
C ARG A 44 8.78 -15.36 5.64
N SER A 45 7.95 -14.31 5.65
CA SER A 45 8.34 -12.95 6.02
C SER A 45 8.94 -12.82 7.42
N LYS A 46 8.52 -13.68 8.37
CA LYS A 46 9.11 -13.69 9.71
C LYS A 46 10.58 -14.13 9.69
N GLU A 47 10.96 -14.95 8.72
CA GLU A 47 12.31 -15.48 8.56
C GLU A 47 13.17 -14.61 7.64
N THR A 48 12.63 -14.17 6.50
CA THR A 48 13.38 -13.48 5.43
C THR A 48 13.26 -11.95 5.48
N GLY A 49 12.33 -11.42 6.27
CA GLY A 49 12.00 -10.00 6.28
C GLY A 49 11.11 -9.55 5.11
N PHE A 50 10.70 -10.42 4.19
CA PHE A 50 9.76 -10.10 3.10
C PHE A 50 8.87 -11.30 2.72
N PRO A 51 7.65 -11.09 2.22
CA PRO A 51 7.00 -9.79 1.96
C PRO A 51 6.45 -9.10 3.21
N GLN A 52 6.26 -7.78 3.16
CA GLN A 52 5.58 -7.04 4.23
C GLN A 52 4.13 -6.76 3.82
N PHE A 53 3.20 -7.04 4.73
CA PHE A 53 1.79 -6.69 4.57
C PHE A 53 1.42 -5.72 5.71
N VAL A 54 1.25 -4.44 5.39
CA VAL A 54 1.05 -3.39 6.39
C VAL A 54 -0.34 -2.82 6.22
N LEU A 55 -1.15 -2.90 7.26
CA LEU A 55 -2.46 -2.28 7.32
C LEU A 55 -2.32 -0.83 7.76
N VAL A 56 -3.09 0.04 7.11
CA VAL A 56 -3.05 1.49 7.32
C VAL A 56 -4.39 1.95 7.88
N TYR A 57 -4.33 2.53 9.07
CA TYR A 57 -5.49 3.00 9.80
C TYR A 57 -5.45 4.52 9.96
N GLU A 58 -6.60 5.15 9.86
CA GLU A 58 -6.82 6.50 10.39
C GLU A 58 -7.69 6.38 11.63
N LYS A 59 -7.13 6.72 12.80
CA LYS A 59 -7.72 6.36 14.10
C LYS A 59 -7.95 4.84 14.15
N ASP A 60 -9.20 4.41 14.29
CA ASP A 60 -9.59 2.99 14.34
C ASP A 60 -10.18 2.46 13.02
N VAL A 61 -10.18 3.29 11.97
CA VAL A 61 -10.76 2.94 10.67
C VAL A 61 -9.66 2.42 9.75
N LEU A 62 -9.83 1.20 9.25
CA LEU A 62 -8.95 0.62 8.22
C LEU A 62 -9.18 1.35 6.89
N MET A 63 -8.20 2.13 6.46
CA MET A 63 -8.29 2.95 5.25
C MET A 63 -7.57 2.30 4.06
N GLY A 64 -6.59 1.44 4.31
CA GLY A 64 -5.85 0.82 3.23
C GLY A 64 -4.78 -0.16 3.68
N PHE A 65 -3.91 -0.52 2.75
CA PHE A 65 -2.76 -1.37 3.03
C PHE A 65 -1.55 -1.02 2.15
N LEU A 66 -0.38 -1.48 2.55
CA LEU A 66 0.84 -1.56 1.75
C LEU A 66 1.22 -3.03 1.65
N PHE A 67 1.31 -3.55 0.43
CA PHE A 67 1.92 -4.83 0.17
C PHE A 67 3.28 -4.63 -0.51
N ILE A 68 4.35 -5.15 0.12
CA ILE A 68 5.73 -4.94 -0.29
C ILE A 68 6.39 -6.30 -0.49
N TYR A 69 6.78 -6.62 -1.72
CA TYR A 69 7.44 -7.89 -2.07
C TYR A 69 8.96 -7.73 -2.27
N GLY A 70 9.74 -8.72 -1.82
CA GLY A 70 11.20 -8.76 -1.92
C GLY A 70 11.71 -9.25 -3.29
N GLU A 71 13.00 -9.03 -3.58
CA GLU A 71 13.61 -8.91 -4.91
C GLU A 71 13.81 -10.18 -5.77
N GLU A 72 12.78 -10.99 -6.00
CA GLU A 72 12.75 -11.80 -7.24
C GLU A 72 11.62 -11.31 -8.15
N GLY A 73 11.95 -10.35 -9.02
CA GLY A 73 11.07 -9.86 -10.08
C GLY A 73 10.67 -8.38 -9.97
N HIS A 74 9.45 -8.09 -10.43
CA HIS A 74 8.88 -6.74 -10.39
C HIS A 74 8.54 -6.36 -8.94
N THR A 75 9.03 -5.21 -8.51
CA THR A 75 8.62 -4.59 -7.25
C THR A 75 7.14 -4.20 -7.39
N TRP A 76 6.26 -4.95 -6.74
CA TRP A 76 4.85 -4.59 -6.64
C TRP A 76 4.62 -3.91 -5.31
N ILE A 77 4.36 -2.61 -5.36
CA ILE A 77 3.78 -1.85 -4.25
C ILE A 77 2.30 -1.72 -4.60
N ILE A 78 1.46 -2.56 -3.99
CA ILE A 78 0.01 -2.38 -4.09
C ILE A 78 -0.40 -1.58 -2.86
N HIS A 79 -0.83 -0.35 -3.09
CA HIS A 79 -1.51 0.45 -2.10
C HIS A 79 -2.98 0.63 -2.50
N ASN A 80 -3.89 -0.16 -1.94
CA ASN A 80 -5.30 0.23 -2.03
C ASN A 80 -5.56 1.29 -0.96
N ALA A 81 -5.82 2.52 -1.39
CA ALA A 81 -6.96 3.25 -0.86
C ALA A 81 -7.35 4.22 -1.98
N ASP A 82 -8.47 3.93 -2.61
CA ASP A 82 -9.04 4.72 -3.70
C ASP A 82 -9.47 6.14 -3.26
N GLU A 83 -9.05 6.64 -2.09
CA GLU A 83 -9.44 7.95 -1.53
C GLU A 83 -8.36 8.56 -0.62
N LYS A 84 -7.06 8.41 -0.92
CA LYS A 84 -6.01 9.08 -0.11
C LYS A 84 -5.93 10.56 -0.41
N THR A 85 -5.93 11.36 0.64
CA THR A 85 -5.47 12.75 0.56
C THR A 85 -3.97 12.81 0.29
N TYR A 86 -3.50 13.94 -0.23
CA TYR A 86 -2.07 14.23 -0.42
C TYR A 86 -1.21 13.92 0.83
N GLU A 87 -1.63 14.36 2.01
CA GLU A 87 -0.87 14.13 3.26
C GLU A 87 -0.83 12.65 3.66
N GLN A 88 -1.93 11.93 3.49
CA GLN A 88 -1.99 10.50 3.78
C GLN A 88 -1.08 9.70 2.85
N GLU A 89 -1.04 10.04 1.56
CA GLU A 89 -0.14 9.38 0.61
C GLU A 89 1.33 9.63 0.96
N LYS A 90 1.70 10.87 1.32
CA LYS A 90 3.06 11.19 1.77
C LYS A 90 3.47 10.38 3.00
N GLU A 91 2.60 10.31 4.01
CA GLU A 91 2.86 9.57 5.24
C GLU A 91 3.04 8.07 4.94
N MET A 92 2.20 7.50 4.06
CA MET A 92 2.33 6.11 3.63
C MET A 92 3.63 5.83 2.85
N LEU A 93 4.01 6.71 1.92
CA LEU A 93 5.23 6.56 1.11
C LEU A 93 6.49 6.69 1.98
N ALA A 94 6.51 7.65 2.92
CA ALA A 94 7.60 7.83 3.87
C ALA A 94 7.75 6.59 4.77
N TYR A 95 6.64 6.06 5.29
CA TYR A 95 6.65 4.83 6.09
C TYR A 95 7.20 3.64 5.28
N GLY A 96 6.72 3.45 4.05
CA GLY A 96 7.18 2.38 3.17
C GLY A 96 8.69 2.45 2.90
N ARG A 97 9.20 3.65 2.59
CA ARG A 97 10.64 3.91 2.43
C ARG A 97 11.43 3.49 3.65
N ASP A 98 11.03 3.95 4.84
CA ASP A 98 11.80 3.75 6.07
C ASP A 98 11.74 2.29 6.53
N LEU A 99 10.60 1.62 6.31
CA LEU A 99 10.48 0.17 6.50
C LEU A 99 11.42 -0.60 5.58
N CYS A 100 11.48 -0.26 4.29
CA CYS A 100 12.39 -0.91 3.34
C CYS A 100 13.87 -0.70 3.70
N LYS A 101 14.25 0.52 4.14
CA LYS A 101 15.61 0.79 4.66
C LYS A 101 15.92 -0.09 5.87
N LYS A 102 15.00 -0.19 6.83
CA LYS A 102 15.15 -1.02 8.03
C LYS A 102 15.34 -2.50 7.69
N LEU A 103 14.69 -2.98 6.63
CA LEU A 103 14.78 -4.35 6.14
C LEU A 103 15.96 -4.58 5.18
N GLY A 104 16.82 -3.58 4.96
CA GLY A 104 18.01 -3.70 4.11
C GLY A 104 17.73 -3.68 2.60
N SER A 105 16.53 -3.30 2.16
CA SER A 105 16.18 -3.22 0.75
C SER A 105 16.31 -1.81 0.20
N GLU A 106 17.48 -1.47 -0.33
CA GLU A 106 17.75 -0.15 -0.91
C GLU A 106 16.94 0.14 -2.17
N LYS A 107 16.73 -0.87 -3.03
CA LYS A 107 15.97 -0.71 -4.27
C LYS A 107 14.53 -0.30 -3.98
N LEU A 108 13.87 -1.01 -3.06
CA LEU A 108 12.50 -0.71 -2.66
C LEU A 108 12.42 0.66 -1.98
N ALA A 109 13.38 0.98 -1.11
CA ALA A 109 13.46 2.30 -0.49
C ALA A 109 13.60 3.44 -1.52
N LYS A 110 14.40 3.24 -2.57
CA LYS A 110 14.53 4.21 -3.68
C LYS A 110 13.22 4.36 -4.46
N CYS A 111 12.50 3.27 -4.72
CA CYS A 111 11.19 3.34 -5.38
C CYS A 111 10.18 4.19 -4.58
N PHE A 112 10.08 3.96 -3.26
CA PHE A 112 9.23 4.79 -2.39
C PHE A 112 9.68 6.25 -2.36
N GLN A 113 11.00 6.50 -2.32
CA GLN A 113 11.54 7.86 -2.33
C GLN A 113 11.20 8.61 -3.63
N GLN A 114 11.30 7.95 -4.79
CA GLN A 114 10.93 8.55 -6.08
C GLN A 114 9.44 8.91 -6.14
N GLN A 115 8.56 8.03 -5.68
CA GLN A 115 7.12 8.32 -5.61
C GLN A 115 6.82 9.47 -4.64
N LEU A 116 7.52 9.53 -3.51
CA LEU A 116 7.36 10.61 -2.54
C LEU A 116 7.74 11.97 -3.15
N GLU A 117 8.90 12.02 -3.82
CA GLU A 117 9.35 13.23 -4.53
C GLU A 117 8.37 13.64 -5.64
N GLU A 118 7.80 12.68 -6.35
CA GLU A 118 6.79 12.95 -7.37
C GLU A 118 5.53 13.59 -6.78
N VAL A 119 5.00 13.01 -5.70
CA VAL A 119 3.82 13.53 -4.99
C VAL A 119 4.09 14.94 -4.45
N GLU A 120 5.25 15.16 -3.82
CA GLU A 120 5.65 16.48 -3.32
C GLU A 120 5.79 17.52 -4.44
N ARG A 121 6.37 17.13 -5.58
CA ARG A 121 6.51 18.00 -6.76
C ARG A 121 5.15 18.35 -7.36
N MET A 122 4.21 17.41 -7.38
CA MET A 122 2.85 17.65 -7.88
C MET A 122 1.99 18.47 -6.92
N GLY A 123 2.30 18.43 -5.62
CA GLY A 123 1.51 19.08 -4.57
C GLY A 123 0.11 18.46 -4.39
N LYS A 124 -0.07 17.20 -4.82
CA LYS A 124 -1.33 16.45 -4.77
C LYS A 124 -1.06 14.95 -4.86
N SER A 125 -2.03 14.15 -4.43
CA SER A 125 -1.95 12.69 -4.51
C SER A 125 -1.92 12.20 -5.96
N HIS A 126 -1.41 10.99 -6.21
CA HIS A 126 -1.43 10.39 -7.55
C HIS A 126 -2.86 10.25 -8.09
N GLN A 127 -3.82 10.00 -7.20
CA GLN A 127 -5.22 9.94 -7.57
C GLN A 127 -5.78 11.31 -7.96
N GLU A 128 -5.53 12.35 -7.17
CA GLU A 128 -5.92 13.72 -7.50
C GLU A 128 -5.31 14.14 -8.85
N ALA A 129 -4.06 13.78 -9.10
CA ALA A 129 -3.40 14.01 -10.39
C ALA A 129 -4.11 13.26 -11.54
N ARG A 130 -4.51 12.01 -11.33
CA ARG A 130 -5.26 11.20 -12.31
C ARG A 130 -6.65 11.77 -12.60
N ILE A 131 -7.40 12.16 -11.57
CA ILE A 131 -8.73 12.76 -11.72
C ILE A 131 -8.63 14.05 -12.53
N ALA A 132 -7.70 14.94 -12.17
CA ALA A 132 -7.49 16.19 -12.90
C ALA A 132 -7.15 15.95 -14.38
N TRP A 133 -6.35 14.93 -14.69
CA TRP A 133 -6.03 14.56 -16.08
C TRP A 133 -7.26 14.03 -16.85
N ILE A 134 -8.10 13.22 -16.22
CA ILE A 134 -9.34 12.71 -16.81
C ILE A 134 -10.30 13.88 -17.11
N GLU A 135 -10.50 14.77 -16.15
CA GLU A 135 -11.37 15.93 -16.29
C GLU A 135 -10.92 16.86 -17.42
N GLU A 136 -9.62 17.16 -17.48
CA GLU A 136 -9.05 18.00 -18.54
C GLU A 136 -9.21 17.36 -19.93
N ASN A 137 -8.99 16.06 -20.05
CA ASN A 137 -9.19 15.36 -21.32
C ASN A 137 -10.65 15.31 -21.73
N ASN A 138 -11.57 15.15 -20.78
CA ASN A 138 -13.00 15.18 -21.05
C ASN A 138 -13.47 16.58 -21.47
N ARG A 139 -12.91 17.64 -20.90
CA ARG A 139 -13.16 19.03 -21.30
C ARG A 139 -12.71 19.28 -22.74
N LYS A 140 -11.47 18.92 -23.08
CA LYS A 140 -10.94 19.01 -24.46
C LYS A 140 -11.76 18.24 -25.49
N LYS A 141 -12.33 17.09 -25.11
CA LYS A 141 -13.22 16.30 -25.97
C LYS A 141 -14.60 16.92 -26.19
N LYS A 142 -15.08 17.79 -25.29
CA LYS A 142 -16.37 18.50 -25.42
C LYS A 142 -16.24 19.81 -26.20
N GLU A 143 -15.03 20.37 -26.25
CA GLU A 143 -14.72 21.62 -26.97
C GLU A 143 -14.40 21.37 -28.47
N ASN A 144 -14.17 20.12 -28.88
CA ASN A 144 -14.00 19.67 -30.27
C ASN A 144 -15.24 18.95 -30.80
#